data_AF-A0AAW2UXE4-F1
#
_entry.id   AF-A0AAW2UXE4-F1
#
_cell.length_a   1.000
_cell.length_b   1.000
_cell.length_c   1.000
_cell.angle_alpha   90.00
_cell.angle_beta   90.00
_cell.angle_gamma   90.00
#
_symmetry.space_group_name_H-M   'P 1'
#
loop_
_entity.id
_entity.type
_entity.pdbx_description
1 polymer ?
#
loop_
_entity_poly.entity_id
_entity_poly.type
_entity_poly.pdbx_seq_one_letter_code
_entity_poly.pdbx_strand_id
1 'polypeptide(L)'
;MKLKMIDGDRFMLKFFHIIDRDRVLERCLWAYDKNLLVLAPVDAADDPNAIDLNWCDFHIQIHGLPLGKMTKEIATFISSKLGRFKDVDVDGSGEA
;
A
#
# COMPACT_ATOMS: atom_id res chain seq x y z
N MET A 1 -3.05 -12.42 16.53
CA MET A 1 -2.09 -12.58 15.42
C MET A 1 -0.94 -13.47 15.87
N LYS A 2 -0.39 -14.31 14.98
CA LYS A 2 0.84 -15.06 15.21
C LYS A 2 1.87 -14.65 14.14
N LEU A 3 3.12 -14.47 14.54
CA LEU A 3 4.24 -14.17 13.66
C LEU A 3 5.15 -15.40 13.57
N LYS A 4 5.60 -15.74 12.36
CA LYS A 4 6.57 -16.81 12.12
C LYS A 4 7.60 -16.32 11.11
N MET A 5 8.89 -16.46 11.43
CA MET A 5 9.96 -16.24 10.45
C MET A 5 9.99 -17.41 9.45
N ILE A 6 10.09 -17.09 8.17
CA ILE A 6 10.18 -18.09 7.09
C ILE A 6 11.66 -18.30 6.75
N ASP A 7 12.31 -17.23 6.28
CA ASP A 7 13.72 -17.21 5.87
C ASP A 7 14.20 -15.75 5.81
N GLY A 8 15.45 -15.49 6.15
CA GLY A 8 16.06 -14.15 6.09
C GLY A 8 15.17 -13.03 6.67
N ASP A 9 14.76 -12.10 5.80
CA ASP A 9 13.89 -10.95 6.08
C ASP A 9 12.39 -11.22 5.78
N ARG A 10 12.01 -12.47 5.52
CA ARG A 10 10.64 -12.90 5.25
C ARG A 10 9.95 -13.42 6.51
N PHE A 11 8.75 -12.88 6.74
CA PHE A 11 7.91 -13.25 7.88
C PHE A 11 6.48 -13.54 7.42
N MET A 12 5.85 -14.50 8.09
CA MET A 12 4.44 -14.85 7.94
C MET A 12 3.65 -14.31 9.11
N LEU A 13 2.62 -13.51 8.82
CA LEU A 13 1.67 -13.01 9.81
C LEU A 13 0.33 -13.75 9.64
N LYS A 14 -0.04 -14.55 10.64
CA LYS A 14 -1.33 -15.23 10.68
C LYS A 14 -2.31 -14.48 11.58
N PHE A 15 -3.37 -13.96 10.99
CA PHE A 15 -4.45 -13.30 11.70
C PHE A 15 -5.53 -14.31 12.13
N PHE A 16 -6.22 -14.01 13.24
CA PHE A 16 -7.34 -14.83 13.71
C PHE A 16 -8.63 -14.48 12.97
N HIS A 17 -8.80 -13.19 12.64
CA HIS A 17 -9.94 -12.66 11.91
C HIS A 17 -9.47 -11.99 10.62
N ILE A 18 -10.23 -12.22 9.55
CA ILE A 18 -9.96 -11.64 8.23
C ILE A 18 -10.00 -10.10 8.27
N ILE A 19 -10.89 -9.53 9.09
CA ILE A 19 -11.04 -8.08 9.26
C ILE A 19 -9.75 -7.44 9.81
N ASP A 20 -9.04 -8.13 10.70
CA ASP A 20 -7.78 -7.60 11.25
C ASP A 20 -6.66 -7.63 10.20
N ARG A 21 -6.62 -8.68 9.36
CA ARG A 21 -5.70 -8.77 8.23
C ARG A 21 -5.97 -7.62 7.25
N ASP A 22 -7.22 -7.43 6.86
CA ASP A 22 -7.61 -6.44 5.86
C ASP A 22 -7.29 -5.02 6.36
N ARG A 23 -7.56 -4.71 7.62
CA ARG A 23 -7.16 -3.44 8.24
C ARG A 23 -5.64 -3.19 8.21
N VAL A 24 -4.84 -4.24 8.38
CA VAL A 24 -3.37 -4.12 8.29
C VAL A 24 -2.94 -3.88 6.85
N LEU A 25 -3.53 -4.58 5.88
CA LEU A 25 -3.22 -4.38 4.46
C LEU A 25 -3.65 -2.99 3.97
N GLU A 26 -4.83 -2.51 4.37
CA GLU A 26 -5.39 -1.21 3.94
C GLU A 26 -4.66 0.01 4.51
N ARG A 27 -4.16 -0.09 5.74
CA ARG A 27 -3.50 1.06 6.40
C ARG A 27 -2.15 1.42 5.76
N CYS A 28 -1.55 0.48 5.02
CA CYS A 28 -0.29 0.64 4.27
C CYS A 28 0.86 1.20 5.14
N LEU A 29 2.08 1.24 4.59
CA LEU A 29 3.24 1.92 5.23
C LEU A 29 3.54 1.53 6.69
N TRP A 30 3.52 0.24 6.99
CA TRP A 30 3.99 -0.22 8.29
C TRP A 30 5.52 -0.13 8.37
N ALA A 31 6.03 0.38 9.48
CA ALA A 31 7.46 0.37 9.77
C ALA A 31 7.72 -0.24 11.16
N TYR A 32 8.78 -1.01 11.27
CA TYR A 32 9.29 -1.53 12.53
C TYR A 32 10.77 -1.22 12.65
N ASP A 33 11.16 -0.59 13.75
CA ASP A 33 12.54 -0.17 14.01
C ASP A 33 13.19 0.57 12.81
N LYS A 34 12.47 1.53 12.23
CA LYS A 34 12.88 2.32 11.06
C LYS A 34 13.03 1.52 9.75
N ASN A 35 12.63 0.25 9.72
CA ASN A 35 12.58 -0.57 8.51
C ASN A 35 11.14 -0.63 7.99
N LEU A 36 10.96 -0.38 6.68
CA LEU A 36 9.66 -0.51 6.01
C LEU A 36 9.29 -1.99 5.90
N LEU A 37 8.04 -2.32 6.24
CA LEU A 37 7.48 -3.65 6.07
C LEU A 37 6.72 -3.71 4.74
N VAL A 38 7.20 -4.55 3.83
CA VAL A 38 6.45 -4.89 2.61
C VAL A 38 5.52 -6.05 2.93
N LEU A 39 4.22 -5.83 2.72
CA LEU A 39 3.18 -6.81 3.04
C LEU A 39 2.47 -7.24 1.76
N ALA A 40 2.30 -8.56 1.60
CA ALA A 40 1.49 -9.15 0.55
C ALA A 40 0.57 -10.21 1.16
N PRO A 41 -0.69 -10.33 0.69
CA PRO A 41 -1.56 -11.44 1.06
C PRO A 41 -0.96 -12.75 0.53
N VAL A 42 -1.18 -13.84 1.27
CA VAL A 42 -0.73 -15.19 0.91
C VAL A 42 -1.92 -16.13 1.04
N ASP A 43 -2.21 -16.88 -0.02
CA ASP A 43 -3.22 -17.91 -0.03
C ASP A 43 -2.64 -19.29 0.33
N ALA A 44 -3.51 -20.25 0.66
CA ALA A 44 -3.08 -21.58 1.10
C ALA A 44 -2.32 -22.39 0.03
N ALA A 45 -2.50 -22.02 -1.24
CA ALA A 45 -1.84 -22.67 -2.37
C ALA A 45 -0.49 -22.04 -2.75
N ASP A 46 -0.17 -20.87 -2.19
CA ASP A 46 1.04 -20.14 -2.55
C ASP A 46 2.28 -20.68 -1.83
N ASP A 47 3.44 -20.60 -2.48
CA ASP A 47 4.73 -20.76 -1.80
C ASP A 47 5.13 -19.42 -1.15
N PRO A 48 5.20 -19.33 0.19
CA PRO A 48 5.57 -18.10 0.88
C PRO A 48 6.96 -17.56 0.52
N ASN A 49 7.85 -18.38 -0.03
CA ASN A 49 9.18 -17.94 -0.48
C ASN A 49 9.15 -17.29 -1.86
N ALA A 50 8.13 -17.61 -2.68
CA ALA A 50 7.97 -17.10 -4.03
C ALA A 50 7.12 -15.82 -4.11
N ILE A 51 6.46 -15.43 -3.02
CA ILE A 51 5.64 -14.21 -2.96
C ILE A 51 6.49 -12.98 -3.29
N ASP A 52 6.04 -12.17 -4.26
CA ASP A 52 6.70 -10.93 -4.65
C ASP A 52 6.53 -9.85 -3.56
N LEU A 53 7.65 -9.35 -3.03
CA LEU A 53 7.71 -8.30 -2.01
C LEU A 53 8.47 -7.06 -2.52
N ASN A 54 8.41 -6.78 -3.83
CA ASN A 54 9.06 -5.61 -4.44
C ASN A 54 8.20 -4.33 -4.45
N TRP A 55 6.93 -4.41 -4.01
CA TRP A 55 5.98 -3.31 -4.08
C TRP A 55 5.37 -3.00 -2.71
N CYS A 56 5.31 -1.73 -2.35
CA CYS A 56 4.62 -1.23 -1.17
C CYS A 56 3.74 -0.04 -1.56
N ASP A 57 2.58 0.07 -0.93
CA ASP A 57 1.64 1.17 -1.17
C ASP A 57 2.02 2.40 -0.35
N PHE A 58 1.97 3.56 -0.99
CA PHE A 58 2.24 4.85 -0.37
C PHE A 58 1.06 5.81 -0.55
N HIS A 59 0.77 6.59 0.49
CA HIS A 59 -0.05 7.79 0.36
C HIS A 59 0.86 8.98 0.07
N ILE A 60 0.62 9.64 -1.05
CA ILE A 60 1.43 10.76 -1.53
C ILE A 60 0.55 12.01 -1.54
N GLN A 61 0.97 13.03 -0.80
CA GLN A 61 0.34 14.34 -0.82
C GLN A 61 1.12 15.27 -1.75
N ILE A 62 0.45 15.84 -2.76
CA ILE A 62 1.06 16.76 -3.71
C ILE A 62 0.86 18.19 -3.19
N HIS A 63 1.95 18.89 -2.93
CA HIS A 63 1.93 20.27 -2.46
C HIS A 63 2.16 21.27 -3.60
N GLY A 64 1.59 22.48 -3.47
CA GLY A 64 1.81 23.59 -4.40
C GLY A 64 1.12 23.43 -5.76
N LEU A 65 0.20 22.47 -5.89
CA LEU A 65 -0.59 22.31 -7.11
C LEU A 65 -1.63 23.46 -7.18
N PRO A 66 -1.71 24.21 -8.29
CA PRO A 66 -2.74 25.24 -8.43
C PRO A 66 -4.15 24.65 -8.32
N LEU A 67 -5.11 25.40 -7.77
CA LEU A 67 -6.49 24.91 -7.55
C LEU A 67 -7.11 24.32 -8.83
N GLY A 68 -7.01 25.00 -9.97
CA GLY A 68 -7.51 24.50 -11.27
C GLY A 68 -6.74 23.29 -11.84
N LYS A 69 -5.74 22.77 -11.13
CA LYS A 69 -4.98 21.57 -11.46
C LYS A 69 -5.16 20.45 -10.44
N MET A 70 -5.93 20.68 -9.36
CA MET A 70 -6.30 19.65 -8.38
C MET A 70 -7.41 18.76 -8.94
N THR A 71 -7.15 18.11 -10.08
CA THR A 71 -8.10 17.22 -10.75
C THR A 71 -7.60 15.78 -10.74
N LYS A 72 -8.52 14.83 -10.85
CA LYS A 72 -8.20 13.40 -10.91
C LYS A 72 -7.27 13.08 -12.09
N GLU A 73 -7.42 13.76 -13.22
CA GLU A 73 -6.58 13.58 -14.41
C GLU A 73 -5.13 13.98 -14.13
N ILE A 74 -4.91 15.13 -13.47
CA ILE A 74 -3.56 15.59 -13.12
C ILE A 74 -2.95 14.67 -12.06
N ALA A 75 -3.71 14.26 -11.05
CA ALA A 75 -3.23 13.30 -10.04
C ALA A 75 -2.87 11.94 -10.67
N THR A 76 -3.69 11.44 -11.59
CA THR A 76 -3.41 10.20 -12.34
C THR A 76 -2.18 10.35 -13.24
N PHE A 77 -2.02 11.50 -13.89
CA PHE A 77 -0.83 11.77 -14.71
C PHE A 77 0.45 11.78 -13.87
N ILE A 78 0.45 12.49 -12.74
CA ILE A 78 1.63 12.56 -11.85
C ILE A 78 1.93 11.17 -11.28
N SER A 79 0.93 10.49 -10.74
CA SER A 79 1.10 9.17 -10.12
C SER A 79 1.61 8.10 -11.10
N SER A 80 1.20 8.16 -12.38
CA SER A 80 1.73 7.28 -13.44
C SER A 80 3.25 7.38 -13.65
N LYS A 81 3.87 8.49 -13.22
CA LYS A 81 5.33 8.69 -13.28
C LYS A 81 6.05 8.16 -12.04
N LEU A 82 5.32 7.95 -10.95
CA LEU A 82 5.87 7.48 -9.67
C LEU A 82 5.76 5.96 -9.53
N GLY A 83 4.69 5.37 -10.08
CA GLY A 83 4.48 3.93 -10.01
C GLY A 83 3.08 3.52 -10.43
N ARG A 84 2.56 2.49 -9.76
CA ARG A 84 1.20 1.98 -10.01
C ARG A 84 0.21 2.81 -9.22
N PHE A 85 -0.57 3.62 -9.92
CA PHE A 85 -1.65 4.39 -9.32
C PHE A 85 -2.75 3.44 -8.78
N LYS A 86 -3.17 3.65 -7.52
CA LYS A 86 -4.28 2.91 -6.91
C LYS A 86 -5.54 3.75 -6.80
N ASP A 87 -5.44 4.88 -6.12
CA ASP A 87 -6.56 5.79 -5.93
C ASP A 87 -6.09 7.23 -5.65
N VAL A 88 -7.01 8.17 -5.77
CA VAL A 88 -6.82 9.57 -5.40
C VAL A 88 -8.03 10.05 -4.60
N ASP A 89 -7.76 10.62 -3.44
CA ASP A 89 -8.75 11.37 -2.68
C ASP A 89 -8.85 12.78 -3.28
N VAL A 90 -9.91 13.03 -4.03
CA VAL A 90 -10.28 14.37 -4.51
C VAL A 90 -11.52 14.76 -3.74
N ASP A 91 -11.41 15.81 -2.96
CA ASP A 91 -12.55 16.48 -2.34
C ASP A 91 -13.58 16.81 -3.42
N GLY A 92 -14.85 16.46 -3.16
CA GLY A 92 -15.96 16.47 -4.12
C GLY A 92 -16.28 17.81 -4.80
N SER A 93 -15.44 18.83 -4.66
CA SER A 93 -15.44 20.07 -5.44
C SER A 93 -14.66 19.95 -6.76
N GLY A 94 -14.46 18.73 -7.29
CA GLY A 94 -13.93 18.49 -8.64
C GLY A 94 -14.77 19.06 -9.80
N GLU A 95 -15.67 20.00 -9.52
CA GLU A 95 -16.35 20.85 -10.49
C GLU A 95 -15.75 22.26 -10.35
N ALA A 96 -14.86 22.60 -11.29
CA ALA A 96 -14.59 23.98 -11.65
C ALA A 96 -15.53 24.39 -12.79
#